data_AF-A0A961DJK7-F1
#
_entry.id   AF-A0A961DJK7-F1
#
_cell.length_a   1.000
_cell.length_b   1.000
_cell.length_c   1.000
_cell.angle_alpha   90.00
_cell.angle_beta   90.00
_cell.angle_gamma   90.00
#
_symmetry.space_group_name_H-M   'P 1'
#
loop_
_entity.id
_entity.type
_entity.pdbx_description
1 polymer ?
#
loop_
_entity_poly.entity_id
_entity_poly.type
_entity_poly.pdbx_seq_one_letter_code
_entity_poly.pdbx_strand_id
1 'polypeptide(L)'
;MEIHKNGEAKLTRRVALYGLLILVIWGFREFSKWVARWPFGRKVLFDGFELPYYQQQLTVGVLMAIVLTIIVGYILFKWLNRPKSAEMLIETETELRKVAWPSWEDARQSTVIVLVFVAATATYLTVIEVVLKKIFDLVLV
;
A
#
# COMPACT_ATOMS: atom_id res chain seq x y z
N MET A 1 -23.13 -25.10 13.45
CA MET A 1 -22.72 -23.72 13.80
C MET A 1 -21.73 -23.86 14.94
N GLU A 2 -20.50 -24.24 14.60
CA GLU A 2 -19.46 -24.49 15.61
C GLU A 2 -18.98 -23.17 16.20
N ILE A 3 -18.71 -23.26 17.50
CA ILE A 3 -18.46 -22.19 18.44
C ILE A 3 -17.12 -21.55 18.09
N HIS A 4 -17.14 -20.50 17.28
CA HIS A 4 -15.95 -19.70 17.03
C HIS A 4 -15.58 -18.93 18.30
N LYS A 5 -14.35 -19.08 18.77
CA LYS A 5 -13.90 -18.58 20.07
C LYS A 5 -14.03 -17.06 20.07
N ASN A 6 -14.92 -16.54 20.92
CA ASN A 6 -15.26 -15.11 21.08
C ASN A 6 -14.02 -14.26 21.43
N GLY A 7 -13.19 -13.95 20.43
CA GLY A 7 -11.91 -13.27 20.61
C GLY A 7 -11.00 -13.25 19.38
N GLU A 8 -11.09 -14.22 18.48
CA GLU A 8 -10.08 -14.44 17.43
C GLU A 8 -10.03 -13.31 16.38
N ALA A 9 -11.16 -12.67 16.05
CA ALA A 9 -11.19 -11.59 15.05
C ALA A 9 -10.78 -10.20 15.56
N LYS A 10 -10.42 -10.03 16.84
CA LYS A 10 -10.19 -8.69 17.41
C LYS A 10 -8.93 -8.04 16.83
N LEU A 11 -7.85 -8.81 16.65
CA LEU A 11 -6.60 -8.30 16.10
C LEU A 11 -6.76 -8.02 14.60
N THR A 12 -7.32 -8.96 13.85
CA THR A 12 -7.57 -8.86 12.40
C THR A 12 -8.41 -7.62 12.06
N ARG A 13 -9.46 -7.33 12.84
CA ARG A 13 -10.24 -6.09 12.69
C ARG A 13 -9.45 -4.83 12.99
N ARG A 14 -8.62 -4.82 14.04
CA ARG A 14 -7.79 -3.65 14.36
C ARG A 14 -6.75 -3.38 13.27
N VAL A 15 -6.10 -4.43 12.78
CA VAL A 15 -5.11 -4.34 11.69
C VAL A 15 -5.77 -3.84 10.40
N ALA A 16 -6.92 -4.40 10.03
CA ALA A 16 -7.67 -3.94 8.85
C ALA A 16 -8.13 -2.48 9.00
N LEU A 17 -8.60 -2.07 10.19
CA LEU A 17 -8.97 -0.68 10.47
C LEU A 17 -7.77 0.25 10.32
N TYR A 18 -6.65 -0.04 10.99
CA TYR A 18 -5.47 0.81 10.93
C TYR A 18 -4.87 0.88 9.52
N GLY A 19 -4.82 -0.25 8.80
CA GLY A 19 -4.37 -0.27 7.41
C GLY A 19 -5.24 0.60 6.50
N LEU A 20 -6.56 0.48 6.59
CA LEU A 20 -7.49 1.32 5.83
C LEU A 20 -7.39 2.78 6.25
N LEU A 21 -7.25 3.09 7.53
CA LEU A 21 -7.07 4.46 8.02
C LEU A 21 -5.79 5.10 7.46
N ILE A 22 -4.68 4.36 7.40
CA ILE A 22 -3.44 4.86 6.80
C ILE A 22 -3.64 5.21 5.32
N LEU A 23 -4.30 4.34 4.55
CA LEU A 23 -4.63 4.61 3.15
C LEU A 23 -5.55 5.82 2.98
N VAL A 24 -6.54 5.96 3.86
CA VAL A 24 -7.48 7.08 3.87
C VAL A 24 -6.76 8.40 4.19
N ILE A 25 -5.90 8.43 5.21
CA ILE A 25 -5.07 9.59 5.55
C ILE A 25 -4.17 9.97 4.37
N TRP A 26 -3.54 8.98 3.73
CA TRP A 26 -2.68 9.21 2.57
C TRP A 26 -3.47 9.77 1.38
N GLY A 27 -4.63 9.20 1.05
CA GLY A 27 -5.49 9.69 -0.03
C GLY A 27 -6.02 11.10 0.23
N PHE A 28 -6.43 11.40 1.46
CA PHE A 28 -6.94 12.73 1.80
C PHE A 28 -5.85 13.82 1.84
N ARG A 29 -4.59 13.45 2.07
CA ARG A 29 -3.45 14.36 1.88
C ARG A 29 -3.31 14.82 0.44
N GLU A 30 -3.48 13.92 -0.53
CA GLU A 30 -3.43 14.30 -1.94
C GLU A 30 -4.69 15.08 -2.37
N PHE A 31 -5.84 14.76 -1.77
CA PHE A 31 -7.07 15.53 -1.96
C PHE A 31 -6.94 16.98 -1.47
N SER A 32 -6.28 17.24 -0.34
CA SER A 32 -6.11 18.62 0.16
C SER A 32 -5.27 19.47 -0.80
N LYS A 33 -4.25 18.90 -1.44
CA LYS A 33 -3.47 19.56 -2.51
C LYS A 33 -4.33 19.86 -3.73
N TRP A 34 -5.20 18.93 -4.12
CA TRP A 34 -6.14 19.13 -5.22
C TRP A 34 -7.11 20.29 -4.93
N VAL A 35 -7.67 20.33 -3.72
CA VAL A 35 -8.54 21.42 -3.26
C VAL A 35 -7.81 22.77 -3.22
N ALA A 36 -6.53 22.78 -2.82
CA ALA A 36 -5.70 23.98 -2.81
C ALA A 36 -5.42 24.55 -4.21
N ARG A 37 -5.70 23.80 -5.28
CA ARG A 37 -5.67 24.35 -6.66
C ARG A 37 -6.65 25.51 -6.81
N TRP A 38 -7.78 25.47 -6.09
CA TRP A 38 -8.82 26.49 -6.18
C TRP A 38 -8.56 27.63 -5.16
N PRO A 39 -8.97 28.88 -5.46
CA PRO A 39 -8.65 30.05 -4.62
C PRO A 39 -9.18 29.95 -3.18
N PHE A 40 -10.35 29.30 -3.00
CA PHE A 40 -10.94 29.08 -1.69
C PHE A 40 -10.14 28.06 -0.86
N GLY A 41 -9.51 27.08 -1.53
CA GLY A 41 -8.79 26.00 -0.89
C GLY A 41 -7.43 26.40 -0.35
N ARG A 42 -6.90 27.58 -0.78
CA ARG A 42 -5.68 28.24 -0.30
C ARG A 42 -5.89 29.22 0.85
N LYS A 43 -7.13 29.48 1.25
CA LYS A 43 -7.40 30.39 2.36
C LYS A 43 -6.82 29.81 3.65
N VAL A 44 -5.88 30.54 4.24
CA VAL A 44 -5.28 30.23 5.53
C VAL A 44 -6.30 30.60 6.59
N LEU A 45 -6.69 29.63 7.43
CA LEU A 45 -7.68 29.84 8.48
C LEU A 45 -7.05 30.39 9.76
N PHE A 46 -5.80 30.00 10.04
CA PHE A 46 -5.02 30.47 11.17
C PHE A 46 -3.61 30.81 10.71
N ASP A 47 -3.30 32.11 10.67
CA ASP A 47 -1.94 32.59 10.45
C ASP A 47 -1.09 32.25 11.69
N GLY A 48 0.03 31.56 11.48
CA GLY A 48 1.02 31.24 12.53
C GLY A 48 0.87 29.86 13.19
N PHE A 49 -0.17 29.07 12.87
CA PHE A 49 -0.23 27.66 13.29
C PHE A 49 0.33 26.74 12.20
N GLU A 50 1.63 26.48 12.30
CA GLU A 50 2.31 25.49 11.45
C GLU A 50 2.16 24.10 12.06
N LEU A 51 1.69 23.14 11.28
CA LEU A 51 1.64 21.76 11.73
C LEU A 51 3.09 21.26 11.94
N PRO A 52 3.49 20.87 13.17
CA PRO A 52 4.90 20.60 13.53
C PRO A 52 5.59 19.56 12.65
N TYR A 53 4.83 18.64 12.06
CA TYR A 53 5.33 17.54 11.25
C TYR A 53 5.22 17.79 9.73
N TYR A 54 4.41 18.76 9.30
CA TYR A 54 4.05 18.94 7.88
C TYR A 54 4.48 20.27 7.28
N GLN A 55 4.97 21.23 8.09
CA GLN A 55 5.41 22.56 7.64
C GLN A 55 4.40 23.26 6.70
N GLN A 56 3.12 22.91 6.83
CA GLN A 56 2.01 23.46 6.08
C GLN A 56 1.12 24.22 7.04
N GLN A 57 0.68 25.40 6.61
CA GLN A 57 -0.28 26.21 7.34
C GLN A 57 -1.66 25.55 7.33
N LEU A 58 -2.45 25.76 8.38
CA LEU A 58 -3.82 25.26 8.45
C LEU A 58 -4.71 25.97 7.42
N THR A 59 -4.75 25.40 6.21
CA THR A 59 -5.58 25.89 5.12
C THR A 59 -6.97 25.26 5.18
N VAL A 60 -7.99 25.91 4.59
CA VAL A 60 -9.34 25.33 4.42
C VAL A 60 -9.28 23.93 3.81
N GLY A 61 -8.39 23.70 2.82
CA GLY A 61 -8.22 22.39 2.21
C GLY A 61 -7.74 21.30 3.18
N VAL A 62 -6.87 21.64 4.13
CA VAL A 62 -6.37 20.70 5.16
C VAL A 62 -7.46 20.39 6.17
N LEU A 63 -8.23 21.40 6.61
CA LEU A 63 -9.33 21.21 7.56
C LEU A 63 -10.41 20.30 6.96
N MET A 64 -10.79 20.52 5.70
CA MET A 64 -11.73 19.63 5.00
C MET A 64 -11.20 18.20 4.89
N ALA A 65 -9.91 18.02 4.60
CA ALA A 65 -9.30 16.69 4.54
C ALA A 65 -9.33 15.97 5.90
N ILE A 66 -9.09 16.69 7.01
CA ILE A 66 -9.20 16.13 8.37
C ILE A 66 -10.64 15.69 8.66
N VAL A 67 -11.63 16.56 8.40
CA VAL A 67 -13.05 16.25 8.63
C VAL A 67 -13.49 15.04 7.81
N LEU A 68 -13.15 15.01 6.53
CA LEU A 68 -13.46 13.86 5.66
C LEU A 68 -12.78 12.58 6.12
N THR A 69 -11.53 12.65 6.57
CA THR A 69 -10.81 11.51 7.16
C THR A 69 -11.54 10.94 8.37
N ILE A 70 -12.02 11.81 9.27
CA ILE A 70 -12.77 11.39 10.46
C ILE A 70 -14.10 10.74 10.06
N ILE A 71 -14.84 11.34 9.13
CA ILE A 71 -16.13 10.81 8.64
C ILE A 71 -15.95 9.43 8.00
N VAL A 72 -15.01 9.31 7.06
CA VAL A 72 -14.72 8.04 6.38
C VAL A 72 -14.20 7.00 7.38
N GLY A 73 -13.31 7.40 8.30
CA GLY A 73 -12.82 6.52 9.36
C GLY A 73 -13.94 5.97 10.24
N TYR A 74 -14.93 6.79 10.60
CA TYR A 74 -16.11 6.35 11.34
C TYR A 74 -16.99 5.39 10.55
N ILE A 75 -17.22 5.67 9.25
CA ILE A 75 -17.96 4.78 8.35
C ILE A 75 -17.26 3.42 8.24
N LEU A 76 -15.94 3.41 8.04
CA LEU A 76 -15.14 2.19 7.98
C LEU A 76 -15.20 1.40 9.28
N PHE A 77 -15.09 2.06 10.43
CA PHE A 77 -15.24 1.40 11.73
C PHE A 77 -16.61 0.72 11.86
N LYS A 78 -17.68 1.41 11.47
CA LYS A 78 -19.04 0.85 11.50
C LYS A 78 -19.20 -0.30 10.52
N TRP A 79 -18.59 -0.22 9.35
CA TRP A 79 -18.68 -1.24 8.30
C TRP A 79 -17.89 -2.51 8.64
N LEU A 80 -16.69 -2.36 9.20
CA LEU A 80 -15.84 -3.46 9.64
C LEU A 80 -16.41 -4.20 10.86
N ASN A 81 -17.19 -3.50 11.68
CA ASN A 81 -17.89 -4.09 12.84
C ASN A 81 -19.23 -4.73 12.49
N ARG A 82 -19.64 -4.75 11.22
CA ARG A 82 -20.82 -5.51 10.79
C ARG A 82 -20.56 -7.02 10.89
N PRO A 83 -21.57 -7.84 11.23
CA PRO A 83 -21.40 -9.28 11.40
C PRO A 83 -20.87 -9.96 10.14
N LYS A 84 -21.42 -9.62 8.96
CA LYS A 84 -20.97 -10.16 7.66
C LYS A 84 -19.49 -9.90 7.38
N SER A 85 -19.01 -8.67 7.59
CA SER A 85 -17.60 -8.32 7.38
C SER A 85 -16.68 -9.05 8.37
N ALA A 86 -17.14 -9.24 9.62
CA ALA A 86 -16.38 -9.96 10.63
C ALA A 86 -16.25 -11.45 10.29
N GLU A 87 -17.32 -12.10 9.81
CA GLU A 87 -17.30 -13.50 9.37
C GLU A 87 -16.33 -13.70 8.20
N MET A 88 -16.35 -12.82 7.19
CA MET A 88 -15.42 -12.90 6.05
C MET A 88 -13.95 -12.78 6.48
N LEU A 89 -13.65 -11.88 7.44
CA LEU A 89 -12.28 -11.72 7.96
C LEU A 89 -11.80 -12.95 8.73
N ILE A 90 -12.71 -13.57 9.50
CA ILE A 90 -12.43 -14.80 10.25
C ILE A 90 -12.14 -15.96 9.30
N GLU A 91 -12.98 -16.13 8.28
CA GLU A 91 -12.82 -17.16 7.26
C GLU A 91 -11.48 -16.96 6.53
N THR A 92 -11.19 -15.72 6.12
CA THR A 92 -9.91 -15.39 5.48
C THR A 92 -8.72 -15.68 6.39
N GLU A 93 -8.78 -15.34 7.69
CA GLU A 93 -7.72 -15.68 8.65
C GLU A 93 -7.53 -17.20 8.76
N THR A 94 -8.62 -17.95 8.78
CA THR A 94 -8.59 -19.42 8.83
C THR A 94 -7.95 -20.01 7.57
N GLU A 95 -8.27 -19.48 6.38
CA GLU A 95 -7.64 -19.91 5.13
C GLU A 95 -6.16 -19.51 5.06
N LEU A 96 -5.80 -18.31 5.52
CA LEU A 96 -4.40 -17.85 5.56
C LEU A 96 -3.52 -18.69 6.49
N ARG A 97 -4.10 -19.30 7.53
CA ARG A 97 -3.39 -20.25 8.42
C ARG A 97 -3.09 -21.59 7.73
N LYS A 98 -3.83 -21.95 6.68
CA LYS A 98 -3.57 -23.16 5.89
C LYS A 98 -2.46 -22.95 4.85
N VAL A 99 -2.14 -21.69 4.53
CA VAL A 99 -1.06 -21.37 3.61
C VAL A 99 0.26 -21.71 4.28
N ALA A 100 1.00 -22.65 3.69
CA ALA A 100 2.37 -22.95 4.09
C ALA A 100 3.27 -21.78 3.67
N TRP A 101 3.49 -20.83 4.60
CA TRP A 101 4.44 -19.75 4.39
C TRP A 101 5.86 -20.34 4.30
N PRO A 102 6.64 -19.99 3.27
CA PRO A 102 7.99 -20.52 3.12
C PRO A 102 8.83 -20.11 4.31
N SER A 103 9.73 -21.00 4.75
CA SER A 103 10.75 -20.60 5.72
C SER A 103 11.67 -19.54 5.10
N TRP A 104 12.37 -18.78 5.93
CA TRP A 104 13.33 -17.79 5.44
C TRP A 104 14.37 -18.41 4.50
N GLU A 105 14.77 -19.66 4.79
CA GLU A 105 15.73 -20.39 3.97
C GLU A 105 15.15 -20.75 2.59
N ASP A 106 13.90 -21.24 2.53
CA ASP A 106 13.22 -21.56 1.27
C ASP A 106 13.03 -20.32 0.40
N ALA A 107 12.68 -19.19 1.03
CA ALA A 107 12.53 -17.92 0.34
C ALA A 107 13.86 -17.42 -0.26
N ARG A 108 14.96 -17.55 0.49
CA ARG A 108 16.30 -17.20 -0.01
C ARG A 108 16.74 -18.13 -1.14
N GLN A 109 16.55 -19.44 -0.99
CA GLN A 109 16.91 -20.41 -2.04
C GLN A 109 16.16 -20.11 -3.34
N SER A 110 14.83 -19.89 -3.24
CA SER A 110 14.00 -19.55 -4.39
C SER A 110 14.45 -18.24 -5.06
N THR A 111 14.76 -17.21 -4.25
CA THR A 111 15.25 -15.92 -4.78
C THR A 111 16.60 -16.06 -5.47
N VAL A 112 17.54 -16.82 -4.90
CA VAL A 112 18.87 -17.05 -5.49
C VAL A 112 18.76 -17.74 -6.85
N ILE A 113 17.88 -18.75 -6.98
CA ILE A 113 17.65 -19.43 -8.26
C ILE A 113 17.15 -18.44 -9.32
N VAL A 114 16.16 -17.61 -8.97
CA VAL A 114 15.64 -16.57 -9.88
C VAL A 114 16.73 -15.58 -10.28
N LEU A 115 17.55 -15.12 -9.33
CA LEU A 115 18.66 -14.20 -9.62
C LEU A 115 19.69 -14.81 -10.57
N VAL A 116 20.05 -16.09 -10.37
CA VAL A 116 20.97 -16.80 -11.27
C VAL A 116 20.37 -16.94 -12.66
N PHE A 117 19.08 -17.26 -12.78
CA PHE A 117 18.38 -17.38 -14.06
C PHE A 117 18.32 -16.04 -14.81
N VAL A 118 18.01 -14.95 -14.12
CA VAL A 118 18.02 -13.60 -14.68
C VAL A 118 19.43 -13.20 -15.12
N ALA A 119 20.46 -13.47 -14.32
CA ALA A 119 21.85 -13.16 -14.66
C ALA A 119 22.34 -13.97 -15.88
N ALA A 120 21.98 -15.26 -15.96
CA ALA A 120 22.29 -16.11 -17.11
C ALA A 120 21.59 -15.59 -18.39
N THR A 121 20.32 -15.20 -18.28
CA THR A 121 19.55 -14.62 -19.39
C THR A 121 20.16 -13.30 -19.85
N ALA A 122 20.52 -12.40 -18.93
CA ALA A 122 21.17 -11.14 -19.24
C ALA A 122 22.53 -11.36 -19.94
N THR A 123 23.31 -12.33 -19.46
CA THR A 123 24.60 -12.71 -20.07
C THR A 123 24.39 -13.24 -21.49
N TYR A 124 23.42 -14.13 -21.68
CA TYR A 124 23.10 -14.67 -23.00
C TYR A 124 22.69 -13.59 -24.00
N LEU A 125 21.81 -12.67 -23.60
CA LEU A 125 21.43 -11.52 -24.44
C LEU A 125 22.65 -10.64 -24.77
N THR A 126 23.50 -10.36 -23.78
CA THR A 126 24.75 -9.60 -24.00
C THR A 126 25.65 -10.27 -25.04
N VAL A 127 25.80 -11.60 -24.97
CA VAL A 127 26.59 -12.36 -25.94
C VAL A 127 26.00 -12.23 -27.35
N ILE A 128 24.68 -12.38 -27.50
CA ILE A 128 24.01 -12.20 -28.81
C ILE A 128 24.26 -10.80 -29.35
N GLU A 129 24.08 -9.76 -28.53
CA GLU A 129 24.31 -8.38 -28.97
C GLU A 129 25.75 -8.17 -29.46
N VAL A 130 26.74 -8.68 -28.72
CA VAL A 130 28.15 -8.55 -29.10
C VAL A 130 28.46 -9.29 -30.41
N VAL A 131 27.95 -10.51 -30.56
CA VAL A 131 28.13 -11.30 -31.80
C VAL A 131 27.46 -10.61 -32.97
N LEU A 132 26.23 -10.16 -32.80
CA LEU A 132 25.45 -9.51 -33.84
C LEU A 132 26.10 -8.19 -34.29
N LYS A 133 26.59 -7.37 -33.35
CA LYS A 133 27.35 -6.13 -33.64
C LYS A 133 28.57 -6.44 -34.50
N LYS A 134 29.38 -7.43 -34.12
CA LYS A 134 30.57 -7.84 -34.90
C LYS A 134 30.22 -8.30 -36.31
N ILE A 135 29.11 -9.01 -36.49
CA ILE A 135 28.64 -9.44 -37.82
C ILE A 135 28.22 -8.24 -38.65
N PHE A 136 27.45 -7.30 -38.09
CA PHE A 136 27.06 -6.09 -38.80
C PHE A 136 28.27 -5.25 -39.20
N ASP A 137 29.22 -5.04 -38.29
CA ASP A 137 30.45 -4.29 -38.59
C ASP A 137 31.28 -4.95 -39.71
N LEU A 138 31.27 -6.28 -39.82
CA LEU A 138 31.95 -7.00 -40.90
C LEU A 138 31.24 -6.87 -42.26
N VAL A 139 29.89 -6.85 -42.25
CA VAL A 139 29.08 -6.80 -43.49
C VAL A 139 28.97 -5.38 -44.04
N LEU A 140 29.05 -4.36 -43.19
CA LEU A 140 28.91 -2.94 -43.58
C LEU A 140 30.25 -2.26 -43.93
N VAL A 141 31.34 -3.03 -44.01
CA VAL A 141 32.64 -2.65 -44.59
C VAL A 141 32.73 -3.19 -46.01
#